data_AF-A0A6L9ZFA6-F1
#
_entry.id   AF-A0A6L9ZFA6-F1
#
_cell.length_a   1.000
_cell.length_b   1.000
_cell.length_c   1.000
_cell.angle_alpha   90.00
_cell.angle_beta   90.00
_cell.angle_gamma   90.00
#
_symmetry.space_group_name_H-M   'P 1'
#
loop_
_entity.id
_entity.type
_entity.pdbx_description
1 polymer ?
#
loop_
_entity_poly.entity_id
_entity_poly.type
_entity_poly.pdbx_seq_one_letter_code
_entity_poly.pdbx_strand_id
1 'polypeptide(L)'
;EKIVVTQVFNPQAGEPVMTSLEKATYFLKQQLKGICDVASIPIRSYSVSDALIRLAKAQKHDVVVIGASREGLLQQAIHGNIPEAIARGVDSTVILVREALH
;
A
#
# COMPACT_ATOMS: atom_id res chain seq x y z
N GLU A 1 10.73 14.36 5.85
CA GLU A 1 10.18 13.29 4.98
C GLU A 1 8.96 12.67 5.64
N LYS A 2 8.00 12.15 4.88
CA LYS A 2 6.73 11.61 5.40
C LYS A 2 6.44 10.26 4.78
N ILE A 3 6.05 9.29 5.60
CA ILE A 3 5.56 7.98 5.16
C ILE A 3 4.05 7.94 5.34
N VAL A 4 3.36 7.50 4.29
CA VAL A 4 1.91 7.26 4.33
C VAL A 4 1.67 5.75 4.23
N VAL A 5 1.04 5.21 5.27
CA VAL A 5 0.54 3.83 5.26
C VAL A 5 -0.91 3.87 4.80
N THR A 6 -1.26 3.04 3.82
CA THR A 6 -2.62 3.00 3.27
C THR A 6 -3.13 1.57 3.18
N GLN A 7 -4.44 1.43 3.30
CA GLN A 7 -5.16 0.19 3.04
C GLN A 7 -6.41 0.49 2.24
N VAL A 8 -6.65 -0.31 1.20
CA VAL A 8 -7.85 -0.21 0.38
C VAL A 8 -8.93 -1.13 0.95
N PHE A 9 -10.10 -0.57 1.19
CA PHE A 9 -11.28 -1.25 1.70
C PHE A 9 -12.35 -1.33 0.61
N ASN A 10 -13.08 -2.44 0.58
CA ASN A 10 -14.23 -2.58 -0.31
C ASN A 10 -15.30 -1.52 0.06
N PRO A 11 -15.72 -0.65 -0.86
CA PRO A 11 -16.69 0.41 -0.57
C PRO A 11 -18.10 -0.11 -0.24
N GLN A 12 -18.42 -1.35 -0.60
CA GLN A 12 -19.69 -2.01 -0.29
C GLN A 12 -19.66 -2.82 1.02
N ALA A 13 -18.47 -3.03 1.60
CA ALA A 13 -18.37 -3.58 2.94
C ALA A 13 -18.85 -2.51 3.95
N GLY A 14 -19.22 -2.97 5.16
CA GLY A 14 -19.62 -2.08 6.25
C GLY A 14 -18.51 -1.16 6.75
N GLU A 15 -18.51 -0.86 8.05
CA GLU A 15 -17.39 -0.10 8.61
C GLU A 15 -16.07 -0.85 8.43
N PRO A 16 -15.01 -0.16 7.95
CA PRO A 16 -13.73 -0.80 7.71
C PRO A 16 -13.11 -1.20 9.04
N VAL A 17 -12.69 -2.47 9.15
CA VAL A 17 -11.91 -2.93 10.30
C VAL A 17 -10.48 -2.39 10.15
N MET A 18 -10.20 -1.30 10.84
CA MET A 18 -8.96 -0.52 10.70
C MET A 18 -7.74 -1.14 11.41
N THR A 19 -7.93 -2.24 12.16
CA THR A 19 -6.94 -2.81 13.06
C THR A 19 -5.59 -3.11 12.39
N SER A 20 -5.59 -3.61 11.15
CA SER A 20 -4.33 -3.89 10.43
C SER A 20 -3.59 -2.61 10.05
N LEU A 21 -4.30 -1.60 9.52
CA LEU A 21 -3.73 -0.31 9.16
C LEU A 21 -3.21 0.43 10.40
N GLU A 22 -3.96 0.41 11.50
CA GLU A 22 -3.57 1.03 12.77
C GLU A 22 -2.32 0.37 13.36
N LYS A 23 -2.27 -0.97 13.40
CA LYS A 23 -1.10 -1.71 13.89
C LYS A 23 0.14 -1.41 13.06
N ALA A 24 0.05 -1.44 11.73
CA ALA A 24 1.17 -1.15 10.84
C ALA A 24 1.67 0.29 11.01
N THR A 25 0.74 1.25 11.10
CA THR A 25 1.06 2.67 11.30
C THR A 25 1.71 2.90 12.66
N TYR A 26 1.17 2.30 13.72
CA TYR A 26 1.75 2.38 15.06
C TYR A 26 3.15 1.78 15.09
N PHE A 27 3.35 0.60 14.50
CA PHE A 27 4.65 -0.05 14.41
C PHE A 27 5.68 0.86 13.72
N LEU A 28 5.37 1.39 12.53
CA LEU A 28 6.27 2.28 11.80
C LEU A 28 6.53 3.60 12.55
N LYS A 29 5.51 4.18 13.19
CA LYS A 29 5.67 5.35 14.07
C LYS A 29 6.68 5.10 15.19
N GLN A 30 6.66 3.92 15.80
CA GLN A 30 7.62 3.58 16.86
C GLN A 30 9.02 3.37 16.30
N GLN A 31 9.17 2.65 15.18
CA GLN A 31 10.47 2.36 14.58
C GLN A 31 11.17 3.61 14.02
N LEU A 32 10.40 4.58 13.52
CA LEU A 32 10.91 5.78 12.84
C LEU A 32 10.75 7.05 13.68
N LYS A 33 10.52 6.88 14.98
CA LYS A 33 10.33 8.00 15.91
C LYS A 33 11.55 8.93 15.88
N GLY A 34 11.30 10.22 15.60
CA GLY A 34 12.35 11.24 15.50
C GLY A 34 13.07 11.28 14.15
N ILE A 35 12.74 10.38 13.21
CA ILE A 35 13.32 10.33 11.87
C ILE A 35 12.36 10.94 10.84
N CYS A 36 11.10 10.49 10.82
CA CYS A 36 10.10 10.99 9.87
C CYS A 36 8.68 10.95 10.46
N ASP A 37 7.78 11.73 9.85
CA ASP A 37 6.35 11.64 10.17
C ASP A 37 5.73 10.43 9.47
N VAL A 38 4.84 9.73 10.18
CA VAL A 38 4.13 8.56 9.66
C VAL A 38 2.64 8.79 9.85
N ALA A 39 1.89 8.74 8.75
CA ALA A 39 0.43 8.92 8.76
C ALA A 39 -0.27 7.71 8.13
N SER A 40 -1.54 7.51 8.48
CA SER A 40 -2.39 6.51 7.84
C SER A 40 -3.50 7.17 7.01
N ILE A 41 -3.82 6.57 5.86
CA ILE A 41 -4.95 6.98 5.02
C ILE A 41 -5.73 5.73 4.63
N PRO A 42 -6.93 5.50 5.17
CA PRO A 42 -7.83 4.49 4.62
C PRO A 42 -8.40 4.96 3.29
N ILE A 43 -8.47 4.07 2.30
CA ILE A 43 -9.10 4.37 1.01
C ILE A 43 -10.24 3.38 0.77
N ARG A 44 -11.42 3.87 0.38
CA ARG A 44 -12.48 3.03 -0.17
C ARG A 44 -12.41 3.04 -1.69
N SER A 45 -12.29 1.87 -2.31
CA SER A 45 -12.22 1.74 -3.77
C SER A 45 -12.56 0.31 -4.22
N TYR A 46 -13.16 0.19 -5.40
CA TYR A 46 -13.34 -1.09 -6.08
C TYR A 46 -12.05 -1.59 -6.75
N SER A 47 -11.06 -0.72 -6.93
CA SER A 47 -9.80 -1.01 -7.60
C SER A 47 -8.63 -0.58 -6.70
N VAL A 48 -7.83 -1.55 -6.29
CA VAL A 48 -6.65 -1.33 -5.45
C VAL A 48 -5.59 -0.53 -6.21
N SER A 49 -5.31 -0.92 -7.45
CA SER A 49 -4.34 -0.24 -8.31
C SER A 49 -4.72 1.21 -8.57
N ASP A 50 -5.97 1.49 -8.97
CA ASP A 50 -6.40 2.87 -9.28
C ASP A 50 -6.36 3.76 -8.04
N ALA A 51 -6.75 3.22 -6.88
CA ALA A 51 -6.68 3.93 -5.61
C ALA A 51 -5.24 4.34 -5.26
N LEU A 52 -4.30 3.39 -5.36
CA LEU A 52 -2.88 3.63 -5.07
C LEU A 52 -2.24 4.58 -6.08
N ILE A 53 -2.53 4.44 -7.38
CA ILE A 53 -2.03 5.34 -8.43
C ILE A 53 -2.52 6.77 -8.18
N ARG A 54 -3.82 6.94 -7.89
CA ARG A 54 -4.39 8.26 -7.58
C ARG A 54 -3.78 8.88 -6.33
N LEU A 55 -3.59 8.10 -5.27
CA LEU A 55 -2.95 8.58 -4.04
C LEU A 55 -1.50 9.00 -4.29
N ALA A 56 -0.73 8.15 -4.97
CA ALA A 56 0.68 8.40 -5.28
C ALA A 56 0.84 9.70 -6.09
N LYS A 57 0.02 9.89 -7.13
CA LYS A 57 0.03 11.09 -7.97
C LYS A 57 -0.46 12.34 -7.24
N ALA A 58 -1.56 12.24 -6.50
CA ALA A 58 -2.16 13.39 -5.82
C ALA A 58 -1.26 13.97 -4.73
N GLN A 59 -0.56 13.11 -3.99
CA GLN A 59 0.36 13.54 -2.94
C GLN A 59 1.82 13.61 -3.39
N LYS A 60 2.11 13.33 -4.67
CA LYS A 60 3.45 13.34 -5.26
C LYS A 60 4.46 12.51 -4.46
N HIS A 61 4.09 11.28 -4.12
CA HIS A 61 5.00 10.37 -3.42
C HIS A 61 6.17 9.98 -4.33
N ASP A 62 7.40 10.06 -3.83
CA ASP A 62 8.61 9.71 -4.59
C ASP A 62 8.82 8.18 -4.73
N VAL A 63 8.28 7.42 -3.76
CA VAL A 63 8.39 5.97 -3.67
C VAL A 63 7.06 5.35 -3.24
N VAL A 64 6.68 4.26 -3.90
CA VAL A 64 5.56 3.39 -3.50
C VAL A 64 6.12 2.02 -3.12
N VAL A 65 5.89 1.60 -1.88
CA VAL A 65 6.32 0.28 -1.37
C VAL A 65 5.12 -0.65 -1.30
N ILE A 66 5.24 -1.83 -1.91
CA ILE A 66 4.18 -2.84 -1.92
C ILE A 66 4.76 -4.15 -1.40
N GLY A 67 4.16 -4.68 -0.35
CA GLY A 67 4.42 -6.05 0.10
C GLY A 67 3.60 -7.04 -0.72
N ALA A 68 4.20 -8.14 -1.14
CA ALA A 68 3.48 -9.26 -1.75
C ALA A 68 3.85 -10.57 -1.05
N SER A 69 2.85 -11.26 -0.50
CA SER A 69 3.01 -12.64 -0.07
C SER A 69 3.15 -13.56 -1.30
N ARG A 70 3.73 -14.75 -1.12
CA ARG A 70 3.85 -15.74 -2.20
C ARG A 70 2.49 -16.10 -2.80
N GLU A 71 1.50 -16.29 -1.94
CA GLU A 71 0.11 -16.56 -2.31
C GLU A 71 -0.53 -15.36 -3.02
N GLY A 72 -0.25 -14.14 -2.56
CA GLY A 72 -0.75 -12.89 -3.16
C GLY A 72 -0.21 -12.66 -4.56
N LEU A 73 1.08 -12.92 -4.81
CA LEU A 73 1.68 -12.85 -6.14
C LEU A 73 1.08 -13.90 -7.09
N LEU A 74 0.89 -15.14 -6.60
CA LEU A 74 0.29 -16.21 -7.41
C LEU A 74 -1.19 -15.93 -7.74
N GLN A 75 -1.98 -15.46 -6.77
CA GLN A 75 -3.36 -15.05 -7.04
C GLN A 75 -3.44 -13.83 -7.98
N GLN A 76 -2.50 -12.89 -7.88
CA GLN A 76 -2.41 -11.74 -8.77
C GLN A 76 -1.97 -12.11 -10.20
N ALA A 77 -1.12 -13.12 -10.39
CA ALA A 77 -0.82 -13.63 -11.73
C ALA A 77 -2.07 -14.17 -12.45
N ILE A 78 -3.07 -14.63 -11.69
CA ILE A 78 -4.34 -15.18 -12.20
C ILE A 78 -5.42 -14.08 -12.34
N HIS A 79 -5.52 -13.14 -11.38
CA HIS A 79 -6.59 -12.12 -11.33
C HIS A 79 -6.16 -10.73 -11.83
N GLY A 80 -4.90 -10.56 -12.24
CA GLY A 80 -4.31 -9.28 -12.63
C GLY A 80 -3.21 -8.84 -11.65
N ASN A 81 -2.06 -8.43 -12.21
CA ASN A 81 -0.86 -8.12 -11.43
C ASN A 81 -0.94 -6.69 -10.86
N ILE A 82 -1.55 -6.54 -9.67
CA ILE A 82 -1.73 -5.24 -8.98
C ILE A 82 -0.40 -4.46 -8.86
N PRO A 83 0.71 -5.05 -8.39
CA PRO A 83 2.01 -4.38 -8.34
C PRO A 83 2.45 -3.82 -9.70
N GLU A 84 2.28 -4.59 -10.78
CA GLU A 84 2.61 -4.15 -12.13
C GLU A 84 1.68 -3.04 -12.63
N ALA A 85 0.38 -3.15 -12.38
CA ALA A 85 -0.57 -2.09 -12.72
C ALA A 85 -0.19 -0.76 -12.04
N ILE A 86 0.21 -0.82 -10.77
CA ILE A 86 0.70 0.35 -10.03
C ILE A 86 2.01 0.85 -10.63
N ALA A 87 2.99 -0.03 -10.87
CA ALA A 87 4.30 0.33 -11.44
C ALA A 87 4.19 0.98 -12.82
N ARG A 88 3.26 0.54 -13.67
CA ARG A 88 2.97 1.19 -14.96
C ARG A 88 2.20 2.51 -14.81
N GLY A 89 1.47 2.68 -13.72
CA GLY A 89 0.53 3.78 -13.51
C GLY A 89 1.08 4.98 -12.75
N VAL A 90 2.20 4.83 -12.03
CA VAL A 90 2.85 5.90 -11.26
C VAL A 90 4.14 6.37 -11.92
N ASP A 91 4.49 7.64 -11.71
CA ASP A 91 5.75 8.22 -12.20
C ASP A 91 6.91 8.03 -11.20
N SER A 92 6.60 7.49 -10.02
CA SER A 92 7.50 7.28 -8.89
C SER A 92 8.16 5.90 -8.88
N THR A 93 9.21 5.71 -8.08
CA THR A 93 9.83 4.38 -7.91
C THR A 93 8.87 3.43 -7.19
N VAL A 94 8.68 2.22 -7.72
CA VAL A 94 7.92 1.16 -7.04
C VAL A 94 8.86 0.09 -6.52
N ILE A 95 8.81 -0.17 -5.21
CA ILE A 95 9.56 -1.24 -4.54
C ILE A 95 8.62 -2.37 -4.19
N LEU A 96 8.82 -3.54 -4.82
CA LEU A 96 8.12 -4.77 -4.49
C LEU A 96 8.93 -5.57 -3.46
N VAL A 97 8.39 -5.72 -2.26
CA VAL A 97 9.01 -6.48 -1.17
C VAL A 97 8.37 -7.87 -1.09
N ARG A 98 9.22 -8.89 -1.06
CA ARG A 98 8.85 -10.31 -1.00
C ARG A 98 9.68 -10.99 0.07
N GLU A 99 9.06 -11.95 0.76
CA GLU A 99 9.77 -12.77 1.73
C GLU A 99 10.84 -13.63 1.04
N ALA A 100 11.98 -13.81 1.69
CA ALA A 100 13.07 -14.64 1.16
C ALA A 100 12.63 -16.11 1.04
N LEU A 101 13.16 -16.80 0.02
CA LEU A 101 13.03 -18.25 -0.09
C LEU A 101 14.00 -18.87 0.92
N HIS A 102 13.47 -19.37 2.04
CA HIS A 102 14.15 -20.36 2.87
C HIS A 102 13.94 -21.75 2.26
#